data_AF-A0A948I523-F1
#
_entry.id   AF-A0A948I523-F1
#
_cell.length_a   1.000
_cell.length_b   1.000
_cell.length_c   1.000
_cell.angle_alpha   90.00
_cell.angle_beta   90.00
_cell.angle_gamma   90.00
#
_symmetry.space_group_name_H-M   'P 1'
#
loop_
_entity.id
_entity.type
_entity.pdbx_description
1 polymer ?
#
loop_
_entity_poly.entity_id
_entity_poly.type
_entity_poly.pdbx_seq_one_letter_code
_entity_poly.pdbx_strand_id
1 'polypeptide(L)'
;LRVLLAIGGSTNGLVHLTAMAGRMGIEVDLESVDRLGADTPVLVDLKPSGSYYMEDLHKAGGLVMILRELKHLLNLDCLTVSGRTLGEEIEAAPAPWPQNVVRTAKDPIYAEGGIAVLRGNLCPGGAIIKQSAAAPKLMQHQGRAVVFADAADLAARIDSDDLDVTPDDILVLQNIGPKGHPGMPEAGYLPIPLKLARQGVKDMVRISDGRMSGTAAGTIVLHVTPESADGGPLALVQTGDRIRLDVAGRRLDMLVDDAELERRRATLPPRPKRPEDDRGYRKLLMDTILQADKGVDFDFLVPPATAKTPLAKD
;
A
#
# COMPACT_ATOMS: atom_id res chain seq x y z
N LEU A 1 7.30 -10.60 -6.39
CA LEU A 1 6.93 -9.19 -6.70
C LEU A 1 6.09 -9.08 -7.98
N ARG A 2 6.59 -9.46 -9.17
CA ARG A 2 5.79 -9.39 -10.42
C ARG A 2 4.42 -10.06 -10.32
N VAL A 3 4.35 -11.27 -9.77
CA VAL A 3 3.05 -11.95 -9.55
C VAL A 3 2.11 -11.10 -8.67
N LEU A 4 2.60 -10.49 -7.59
CA LEU A 4 1.78 -9.62 -6.73
C LEU A 4 1.16 -8.45 -7.52
N LEU A 5 1.97 -7.82 -8.36
CA LEU A 5 1.54 -6.70 -9.21
C LEU A 5 0.54 -7.16 -10.28
N ALA A 6 0.79 -8.30 -10.91
CA ALA A 6 -0.01 -8.84 -12.00
C ALA A 6 -1.37 -9.38 -11.56
N ILE A 7 -1.51 -9.81 -10.30
CA ILE A 7 -2.82 -10.25 -9.78
C ILE A 7 -3.63 -9.09 -9.18
N GLY A 8 -3.14 -7.85 -9.23
CA GLY A 8 -3.76 -6.75 -8.50
C GLY A 8 -3.84 -7.04 -7.00
N GLY A 9 -2.77 -7.63 -6.45
CA GLY A 9 -2.76 -8.22 -5.11
C GLY A 9 -2.93 -7.22 -3.97
N SER A 10 -3.06 -7.75 -2.76
CA SER A 10 -3.15 -6.93 -1.55
C SER A 10 -1.88 -6.10 -1.36
N THR A 11 -2.05 -4.84 -0.96
CA THR A 11 -0.96 -3.96 -0.54
C THR A 11 -0.13 -4.55 0.61
N ASN A 12 -0.77 -5.31 1.51
CA ASN A 12 -0.09 -6.05 2.59
C ASN A 12 0.90 -7.09 2.07
N GLY A 13 0.70 -7.61 0.84
CA GLY A 13 1.61 -8.56 0.23
C GLY A 13 3.02 -7.99 0.07
N LEU A 14 3.14 -6.67 -0.15
CA LEU A 14 4.43 -6.00 -0.23
C LEU A 14 5.12 -5.96 1.14
N VAL A 15 4.41 -5.57 2.20
CA VAL A 15 4.93 -5.58 3.58
C VAL A 15 5.45 -6.98 3.97
N HIS A 16 4.66 -8.02 3.71
CA HIS A 16 5.06 -9.39 4.04
C HIS A 16 6.24 -9.89 3.22
N LEU A 17 6.28 -9.60 1.91
CA LEU A 17 7.43 -9.95 1.06
C LEU A 17 8.70 -9.21 1.51
N THR A 18 8.59 -7.95 1.91
CA THR A 18 9.70 -7.18 2.48
C THR A 18 10.20 -7.79 3.78
N ALA A 19 9.33 -8.17 4.70
CA ALA A 19 9.74 -8.84 5.94
C ALA A 19 10.46 -10.17 5.65
N MET A 20 9.88 -11.03 4.80
CA MET A 20 10.49 -12.32 4.44
C MET A 20 11.86 -12.14 3.76
N ALA A 21 11.99 -11.19 2.83
CA ALA A 21 13.26 -10.86 2.20
C ALA A 21 14.28 -10.34 3.21
N GLY A 22 13.86 -9.47 4.14
CA GLY A 22 14.68 -8.95 5.23
C GLY A 22 15.26 -10.07 6.08
N ARG A 23 14.50 -11.14 6.38
CA ARG A 23 15.01 -12.30 7.12
C ARG A 23 16.16 -13.02 6.42
N MET A 24 16.26 -12.90 5.10
CA MET A 24 17.33 -13.46 4.29
C MET A 24 18.49 -12.47 4.05
N GLY A 25 18.46 -11.28 4.66
CA GLY A 25 19.44 -10.22 4.40
C GLY A 25 19.23 -9.53 3.05
N ILE A 26 18.03 -9.59 2.49
CA ILE A 26 17.70 -8.97 1.20
C ILE A 26 16.82 -7.74 1.43
N GLU A 27 17.33 -6.57 1.11
CA GLU A 27 16.57 -5.32 1.17
C GLU A 27 15.63 -5.20 -0.03
N VAL A 28 14.35 -4.87 0.21
CA VAL A 28 13.39 -4.58 -0.88
C VAL A 28 13.43 -3.09 -1.21
N ASP A 29 13.90 -2.76 -2.42
CA ASP A 29 13.90 -1.42 -2.97
C ASP A 29 12.53 -1.05 -3.53
N LEU A 30 11.76 -0.25 -2.79
CA LEU A 30 10.43 0.18 -3.22
C LEU A 30 10.43 0.93 -4.56
N GLU A 31 11.50 1.64 -4.91
CA GLU A 31 11.59 2.32 -6.22
C GLU A 31 11.76 1.32 -7.36
N SER A 32 12.59 0.29 -7.17
CA SER A 32 12.68 -0.82 -8.12
C SER A 32 11.37 -1.61 -8.21
N VAL A 33 10.61 -1.74 -7.11
CA VAL A 33 9.27 -2.34 -7.14
C VAL A 33 8.32 -1.53 -8.02
N ASP A 34 8.34 -0.20 -7.92
CA ASP A 34 7.52 0.67 -8.78
C ASP A 34 7.91 0.55 -10.26
N ARG A 35 9.22 0.54 -10.55
CA ARG A 35 9.73 0.30 -11.91
C ARG A 35 9.30 -1.05 -12.47
N LEU A 36 9.29 -2.12 -11.66
CA LEU A 36 8.72 -3.40 -12.06
C LEU A 36 7.22 -3.30 -12.36
N GLY A 37 6.49 -2.40 -11.70
CA GLY A 37 5.07 -2.17 -11.97
C GLY A 37 4.82 -1.61 -13.36
N ALA A 38 5.70 -0.75 -13.88
CA ALA A 38 5.53 -0.13 -15.19
C ALA A 38 5.49 -1.13 -16.36
N ASP A 39 6.19 -2.27 -16.24
CA ASP A 39 6.23 -3.33 -17.26
C ASP A 39 5.49 -4.62 -16.83
N THR A 40 4.71 -4.60 -15.74
CA THR A 40 3.95 -5.77 -15.27
C THR A 40 2.44 -5.53 -15.38
N PRO A 41 1.74 -6.11 -16.37
CA PRO A 41 0.30 -5.90 -16.51
C PRO A 41 -0.52 -6.61 -15.43
N VAL A 42 -1.68 -6.06 -15.08
CA VAL A 42 -2.69 -6.76 -14.26
C VAL A 42 -3.49 -7.70 -15.15
N LEU A 43 -3.39 -9.01 -14.87
CA LEU A 43 -3.96 -10.08 -15.69
C LEU A 43 -5.21 -10.72 -15.07
N VAL A 44 -5.40 -10.61 -13.76
CA VAL A 44 -6.42 -11.38 -13.05
C VAL A 44 -7.68 -10.55 -12.84
N ASP A 45 -8.78 -11.00 -13.43
CA ASP A 45 -10.10 -10.38 -13.34
C ASP A 45 -10.84 -10.85 -12.06
N LEU A 46 -10.35 -10.47 -10.89
CA LEU A 46 -10.99 -10.81 -9.61
C LEU A 46 -11.44 -9.57 -8.85
N LYS A 47 -12.55 -9.72 -8.12
CA LYS A 47 -12.94 -8.72 -7.12
C LYS A 47 -11.78 -8.48 -6.13
N PRO A 48 -11.53 -7.23 -5.70
CA PRO A 48 -12.38 -6.05 -5.88
C PRO A 48 -12.16 -5.27 -7.17
N SER A 49 -11.14 -5.60 -7.97
CA SER A 49 -10.80 -4.89 -9.21
C SER A 49 -11.54 -5.42 -10.44
N GLY A 50 -12.17 -6.59 -10.33
CA GLY A 50 -12.76 -7.35 -11.44
C GLY A 50 -14.12 -7.97 -11.13
N SER A 51 -14.55 -8.92 -11.97
CA SER A 51 -15.90 -9.49 -11.99
C SER A 51 -16.00 -10.87 -11.32
N TYR A 52 -14.91 -11.65 -11.29
CA TYR A 52 -14.93 -13.05 -10.85
C TYR A 52 -14.46 -13.23 -9.39
N TYR A 53 -14.53 -14.48 -8.90
CA TYR A 53 -14.11 -14.91 -7.56
C TYR A 53 -12.97 -15.94 -7.60
N MET A 54 -12.33 -16.20 -6.46
CA MET A 54 -11.19 -17.13 -6.36
C MET A 54 -11.49 -18.55 -6.88
N GLU A 55 -12.74 -19.03 -6.76
CA GLU A 55 -13.15 -20.31 -7.31
C GLU A 55 -13.05 -20.33 -8.85
N ASP A 56 -13.39 -19.22 -9.50
CA ASP A 56 -13.27 -19.06 -10.95
C ASP A 56 -11.81 -19.05 -11.37
N LEU A 57 -10.92 -18.40 -10.60
CA LEU A 57 -9.48 -18.45 -10.85
C LEU A 57 -8.94 -19.87 -10.72
N HIS A 58 -9.39 -20.63 -9.72
CA HIS A 58 -9.00 -22.04 -9.60
C HIS A 58 -9.47 -22.86 -10.82
N LYS A 59 -10.74 -22.72 -11.22
CA LYS A 59 -11.32 -23.37 -12.42
C LYS A 59 -10.67 -22.91 -13.72
N ALA A 60 -10.07 -21.72 -13.76
CA ALA A 60 -9.32 -21.21 -14.89
C ALA A 60 -7.90 -21.77 -14.97
N GLY A 61 -7.41 -22.50 -13.96
CA GLY A 61 -6.05 -23.07 -13.92
C GLY A 61 -5.11 -22.41 -12.90
N GLY A 62 -5.63 -21.45 -12.13
CA GLY A 62 -4.93 -20.87 -10.98
C GLY A 62 -3.64 -20.15 -11.34
N LEU A 63 -2.65 -20.28 -10.46
CA LEU A 63 -1.38 -19.55 -10.55
C LEU A 63 -0.59 -19.89 -11.82
N VAL A 64 -0.65 -21.13 -12.30
CA VAL A 64 0.08 -21.55 -13.51
C VAL A 64 -0.31 -20.71 -14.72
N MET A 65 -1.59 -20.37 -14.88
CA MET A 65 -2.03 -19.54 -16.00
C MET A 65 -1.44 -18.14 -15.96
N ILE A 66 -1.35 -17.57 -14.75
CA ILE A 66 -0.74 -16.26 -14.53
C ILE A 66 0.77 -16.33 -14.85
N LEU A 67 1.45 -17.38 -14.38
CA LEU A 67 2.88 -17.57 -14.61
C LEU A 67 3.22 -17.75 -16.10
N ARG A 68 2.34 -18.41 -16.87
CA ARG A 68 2.51 -18.58 -18.33
C ARG A 68 2.52 -17.25 -19.06
N GLU A 69 1.55 -16.38 -18.77
CA GLU A 69 1.47 -15.06 -19.38
C GLU A 69 2.63 -14.16 -18.95
N LEU A 70 3.12 -14.32 -17.71
CA LEU A 70 4.27 -13.57 -17.20
C LEU A 70 5.62 -14.20 -17.54
N LYS A 71 5.69 -15.35 -18.22
CA LYS A 71 6.92 -16.14 -18.40
C LYS A 71 8.10 -15.31 -18.90
N HIS A 72 7.85 -14.39 -19.84
CA HIS A 72 8.82 -13.48 -20.44
C HIS A 72 9.40 -12.41 -19.49
N LEU A 73 8.82 -12.27 -18.28
CA LEU A 73 9.21 -11.30 -17.25
C LEU A 73 9.78 -11.98 -15.99
N LEU A 74 9.77 -13.31 -15.93
CA LEU A 74 10.15 -14.09 -14.75
C LEU A 74 11.55 -14.70 -14.90
N ASN A 75 12.23 -14.87 -13.77
CA ASN A 75 13.45 -15.66 -13.70
C ASN A 75 13.08 -17.15 -13.69
N LEU A 76 13.12 -17.79 -14.86
CA LEU A 76 12.62 -19.16 -15.03
C LEU A 76 13.54 -20.22 -14.43
N ASP A 77 14.83 -19.93 -14.29
CA ASP A 77 15.81 -20.86 -13.73
C ASP A 77 15.79 -20.90 -12.19
N CYS A 78 14.91 -20.13 -11.54
CA CYS A 78 14.73 -20.19 -10.09
C CYS A 78 14.26 -21.58 -9.66
N LEU A 79 15.00 -22.19 -8.73
CA LEU A 79 14.65 -23.48 -8.15
C LEU A 79 13.37 -23.37 -7.31
N THR A 80 12.53 -24.40 -7.37
CA THR A 80 11.35 -24.55 -6.52
C THR A 80 11.54 -25.70 -5.52
N VAL A 81 10.63 -25.82 -4.56
CA VAL A 81 10.70 -26.88 -3.53
C VAL A 81 10.56 -28.30 -4.08
N SER A 82 10.11 -28.48 -5.33
CA SER A 82 10.07 -29.79 -6.00
C SER A 82 11.44 -30.26 -6.50
N GLY A 83 12.45 -29.39 -6.49
CA GLY A 83 13.74 -29.62 -7.12
C GLY A 83 13.79 -29.28 -8.62
N ARG A 84 12.65 -28.89 -9.22
CA ARG A 84 12.58 -28.36 -10.58
C ARG A 84 12.68 -26.84 -10.60
N THR A 85 13.12 -26.28 -11.71
CA THR A 85 13.08 -24.83 -11.96
C THR A 85 11.64 -24.35 -12.16
N LEU A 86 11.40 -23.05 -11.97
CA LEU A 86 10.08 -22.45 -12.21
C LEU A 86 9.63 -22.64 -13.67
N GLY A 87 10.57 -22.57 -14.63
CA GLY A 87 10.30 -22.86 -16.03
C GLY A 87 9.81 -24.30 -16.24
N GLU A 88 10.50 -25.27 -15.64
CA GLU A 88 10.11 -26.70 -15.71
C GLU A 88 8.74 -26.95 -15.08
N GLU A 89 8.40 -26.29 -13.96
CA GLU A 89 7.07 -26.36 -13.35
C GLU A 89 5.97 -25.85 -14.28
N ILE A 90 6.21 -24.74 -14.98
CA ILE A 90 5.25 -24.15 -15.92
C ILE A 90 5.01 -25.06 -17.13
N GLU A 91 6.07 -25.68 -17.66
CA GLU A 91 5.99 -26.61 -18.80
C GLU A 91 5.34 -27.94 -18.43
N ALA A 92 5.58 -28.44 -17.21
CA ALA A 92 4.99 -29.69 -16.75
C ALA A 92 3.48 -29.58 -16.43
N ALA A 93 2.95 -28.37 -16.28
CA ALA A 93 1.54 -28.16 -15.96
C ALA A 93 0.63 -28.45 -17.18
N PRO A 94 -0.64 -28.84 -16.96
CA PRO A 94 -1.59 -29.14 -18.04
C PRO A 94 -1.70 -28.00 -19.06
N ALA A 95 -1.84 -28.32 -20.35
CA ALA A 95 -1.98 -27.31 -21.40
C ALA A 95 -3.10 -26.30 -21.08
N PRO A 96 -2.93 -25.01 -21.44
CA PRO A 96 -3.95 -24.00 -21.16
C PRO A 96 -5.23 -24.29 -21.96
N TRP A 97 -6.39 -23.93 -21.41
CA TRP A 97 -7.68 -23.99 -22.07
C TRP A 97 -8.31 -22.60 -22.17
N PRO A 98 -9.29 -22.39 -23.07
CA PRO A 98 -10.01 -21.12 -23.14
C PRO A 98 -10.70 -20.78 -21.82
N GLN A 99 -10.41 -19.60 -21.28
CA GLN A 99 -11.00 -19.02 -20.07
C GLN A 99 -10.78 -17.50 -20.08
N ASN A 100 -11.58 -16.74 -19.32
CA ASN A 100 -11.55 -15.27 -19.33
C ASN A 100 -11.15 -14.64 -17.98
N VAL A 101 -10.81 -15.44 -16.96
CA VAL A 101 -10.44 -14.99 -15.60
C VAL A 101 -8.99 -14.51 -15.55
N VAL A 102 -8.07 -15.22 -16.21
CA VAL A 102 -6.69 -14.78 -16.40
C VAL A 102 -6.54 -14.29 -17.83
N ARG A 103 -6.43 -12.98 -17.99
CA ARG A 103 -6.22 -12.32 -19.27
C ARG A 103 -4.80 -12.54 -19.80
N THR A 104 -4.65 -12.40 -21.11
CA THR A 104 -3.33 -12.51 -21.75
C THR A 104 -2.52 -11.24 -21.51
N ALA A 105 -1.20 -11.34 -21.58
CA ALA A 105 -0.31 -10.16 -21.48
C ALA A 105 -0.55 -9.13 -22.60
N LYS A 106 -1.15 -9.53 -23.74
CA LYS A 106 -1.49 -8.64 -24.87
C LYS A 106 -2.83 -7.93 -24.70
N ASP A 107 -3.69 -8.42 -23.82
CA ASP A 107 -5.03 -7.89 -23.57
C ASP A 107 -5.34 -7.89 -22.06
N PRO A 108 -4.54 -7.16 -21.26
CA PRO A 108 -4.63 -7.20 -19.80
C PRO A 108 -5.81 -6.36 -19.28
N ILE A 109 -6.13 -6.49 -17.99
CA ILE A 109 -7.11 -5.62 -17.30
C ILE A 109 -6.53 -4.21 -17.16
N TYR A 110 -5.26 -4.11 -16.76
CA TYR A 110 -4.50 -2.86 -16.73
C TYR A 110 -3.11 -3.12 -17.31
N ALA A 111 -2.61 -2.19 -18.13
CA ALA A 111 -1.30 -2.32 -18.78
C ALA A 111 -0.13 -2.19 -17.78
N GLU A 112 -0.34 -1.48 -16.68
CA GLU A 112 0.63 -1.32 -15.58
C GLU A 112 0.20 -2.13 -14.34
N GLY A 113 1.15 -2.33 -13.43
CA GLY A 113 0.99 -3.10 -12.21
C GLY A 113 -0.07 -2.52 -11.28
N GLY A 114 -0.68 -3.38 -10.47
CA GLY A 114 -1.82 -2.97 -9.64
C GLY A 114 -1.51 -2.01 -8.50
N ILE A 115 -0.23 -1.82 -8.14
CA ILE A 115 0.27 -0.99 -7.04
C ILE A 115 1.29 0.01 -7.59
N ALA A 116 1.19 1.26 -7.16
CA ALA A 116 2.20 2.29 -7.38
C ALA A 116 2.82 2.73 -6.04
N VAL A 117 4.09 3.08 -6.08
CA VAL A 117 4.83 3.64 -4.95
C VAL A 117 4.95 5.14 -5.11
N LEU A 118 4.51 5.88 -4.11
CA LEU A 118 4.55 7.34 -4.07
C LEU A 118 5.77 7.84 -3.27
N ARG A 119 6.24 9.03 -3.65
CA ARG A 119 7.29 9.81 -2.98
C ARG A 119 6.84 11.26 -2.83
N GLY A 120 7.47 12.00 -1.93
CA GLY A 120 7.22 13.43 -1.77
C GLY A 120 7.43 13.86 -0.33
N ASN A 121 7.20 15.14 -0.04
CA ASN A 121 7.45 15.67 1.30
C ASN A 121 6.52 15.05 2.37
N LEU A 122 5.37 14.48 1.98
CA LEU A 122 4.43 13.84 2.89
C LEU A 122 4.84 12.39 3.26
N CYS A 123 5.61 11.73 2.39
CA CYS A 123 6.01 10.32 2.56
C CYS A 123 7.45 10.08 2.07
N PRO A 124 8.47 10.59 2.78
CA PRO A 124 9.87 10.50 2.34
C PRO A 124 10.41 9.06 2.33
N GLY A 125 9.90 8.17 3.21
CA GLY A 125 10.17 6.72 3.16
C GLY A 125 9.30 5.97 2.15
N GLY A 126 8.29 6.66 1.59
CA GLY A 126 7.34 6.12 0.63
C GLY A 126 5.93 5.96 1.17
N ALA A 127 5.00 5.79 0.25
CA ALA A 127 3.64 5.35 0.48
C ALA A 127 3.20 4.50 -0.71
N ILE A 128 2.11 3.75 -0.58
CA ILE A 128 1.59 2.92 -1.67
C ILE A 128 0.12 3.20 -1.95
N ILE A 129 -0.26 3.05 -3.20
CA ILE A 129 -1.65 3.12 -3.65
C ILE A 129 -1.94 1.96 -4.60
N LYS A 130 -3.10 1.32 -4.43
CA LYS A 130 -3.60 0.29 -5.35
C LYS A 130 -4.26 0.96 -6.56
N GLN A 131 -3.46 1.38 -7.54
CA GLN A 131 -3.95 2.14 -8.70
C GLN A 131 -5.00 1.39 -9.53
N SER A 132 -4.92 0.05 -9.59
CA SER A 132 -5.92 -0.81 -10.26
C SER A 132 -7.32 -0.80 -9.62
N ALA A 133 -7.47 -0.23 -8.44
CA ALA A 133 -8.74 -0.11 -7.72
C ALA A 133 -9.11 1.35 -7.41
N ALA A 134 -8.32 2.31 -7.88
CA ALA A 134 -8.56 3.75 -7.69
C ALA A 134 -9.48 4.31 -8.78
N ALA A 135 -10.24 5.36 -8.45
CA ALA A 135 -11.04 6.06 -9.43
C ALA A 135 -10.15 6.90 -10.36
N PRO A 136 -10.21 6.75 -11.70
CA PRO A 136 -9.29 7.43 -12.60
C PRO A 136 -9.24 8.95 -12.44
N LYS A 137 -10.40 9.57 -12.16
CA LYS A 137 -10.53 11.03 -11.94
C LYS A 137 -9.85 11.54 -10.66
N LEU A 138 -9.52 10.66 -9.71
CA LEU A 138 -8.89 11.02 -8.43
C LEU A 138 -7.39 10.66 -8.39
N MET A 139 -6.86 10.02 -9.45
CA MET A 139 -5.43 9.66 -9.53
C MET A 139 -4.51 10.88 -9.67
N GLN A 140 -5.07 12.02 -10.06
CA GLN A 140 -4.43 13.33 -10.01
C GLN A 140 -5.42 14.29 -9.34
N HIS A 141 -5.19 14.58 -8.08
CA HIS A 141 -6.15 15.31 -7.25
C HIS A 141 -5.42 16.25 -6.31
N GLN A 142 -5.97 17.45 -6.13
CA GLN A 142 -5.52 18.40 -5.13
C GLN A 142 -6.73 18.83 -4.31
N GLY A 143 -6.66 18.63 -2.99
CA GLY A 143 -7.78 18.90 -2.09
C GLY A 143 -7.31 19.47 -0.76
N ARG A 144 -8.27 19.95 0.04
CA ARG A 144 -8.03 20.35 1.42
C ARG A 144 -7.97 19.11 2.30
N ALA A 145 -7.05 19.06 3.25
CA ALA A 145 -7.00 17.99 4.24
C ALA A 145 -8.14 18.13 5.26
N VAL A 146 -8.81 17.02 5.55
CA VAL A 146 -9.67 16.83 6.73
C VAL A 146 -9.01 15.75 7.58
N VAL A 147 -8.37 16.18 8.67
CA VAL A 147 -7.50 15.33 9.49
C VAL A 147 -8.30 14.70 10.63
N PHE A 148 -8.05 13.41 10.85
CA PHE A 148 -8.44 12.63 12.02
C PHE A 148 -7.18 12.20 12.75
N ALA A 149 -7.11 12.52 14.05
CA ALA A 149 -5.91 12.33 14.85
C ALA A 149 -5.58 10.85 15.09
N ASP A 150 -6.61 10.02 15.25
CA ASP A 150 -6.51 8.58 15.46
C ASP A 150 -7.85 7.88 15.15
N ALA A 151 -7.91 6.56 15.36
CA ALA A 151 -9.12 5.76 15.11
C ALA A 151 -10.32 6.17 15.99
N ALA A 152 -10.09 6.67 17.21
CA ALA A 152 -11.17 7.10 18.10
C ALA A 152 -11.75 8.44 17.63
N ASP A 153 -10.91 9.37 17.23
CA ASP A 153 -11.31 10.65 16.64
C ASP A 153 -12.07 10.46 15.31
N LEU A 154 -11.62 9.53 14.46
CA LEU A 154 -12.36 9.13 13.27
C LEU A 154 -13.77 8.64 13.62
N ALA A 155 -13.88 7.67 14.53
CA ALA A 155 -15.17 7.10 14.92
C ALA A 155 -16.12 8.14 15.53
N ALA A 156 -15.58 9.13 16.24
CA ALA A 156 -16.38 10.20 16.85
C ALA A 156 -16.92 11.22 15.84
N ARG A 157 -16.20 11.48 14.73
CA ARG A 157 -16.50 12.62 13.85
C ARG A 157 -16.92 12.27 12.43
N ILE A 158 -16.54 11.12 11.87
CA ILE A 158 -16.68 10.83 10.43
C ILE A 158 -18.12 10.91 9.91
N ASP A 159 -19.08 10.52 10.74
CA ASP A 159 -20.51 10.50 10.40
C ASP A 159 -21.30 11.67 11.00
N SER A 160 -20.61 12.65 11.59
CA SER A 160 -21.25 13.87 12.09
C SER A 160 -21.78 14.73 10.94
N ASP A 161 -23.01 15.21 11.05
CA ASP A 161 -23.58 16.17 10.10
C ASP A 161 -22.78 17.49 10.08
N ASP A 162 -22.18 17.87 11.22
CA ASP A 162 -21.38 19.08 11.40
C ASP A 162 -19.93 18.95 10.88
N LEU A 163 -19.50 17.77 10.44
CA LEU A 163 -18.15 17.58 9.91
C LEU A 163 -17.95 18.45 8.66
N ASP A 164 -17.10 19.48 8.72
CA ASP A 164 -16.81 20.33 7.56
C ASP A 164 -16.01 19.56 6.49
N VAL A 165 -16.71 18.91 5.55
CA VAL A 165 -16.13 18.07 4.50
C VAL A 165 -16.97 18.13 3.21
N THR A 166 -16.27 18.19 2.10
CA THR A 166 -16.81 18.16 0.73
C THR A 166 -16.21 16.99 -0.06
N PRO A 167 -16.81 16.59 -1.21
CA PRO A 167 -16.30 15.47 -2.01
C PRO A 167 -14.87 15.65 -2.56
N ASP A 168 -14.41 16.89 -2.69
CA ASP A 168 -13.07 17.22 -3.22
C ASP A 168 -12.00 17.31 -2.11
N ASP A 169 -12.39 17.19 -0.85
CA ASP A 169 -11.44 17.15 0.26
C ASP A 169 -10.72 15.79 0.33
N ILE A 170 -9.57 15.78 1.01
CA ILE A 170 -8.73 14.60 1.24
C ILE A 170 -8.83 14.23 2.71
N LEU A 171 -9.30 13.01 2.99
CA LEU A 171 -9.34 12.52 4.37
C LEU A 171 -7.97 12.00 4.77
N VAL A 172 -7.48 12.42 5.93
CA VAL A 172 -6.18 12.03 6.47
C VAL A 172 -6.38 11.39 7.83
N LEU A 173 -5.90 10.16 8.04
CA LEU A 173 -5.92 9.49 9.33
C LEU A 173 -4.48 9.27 9.80
N GLN A 174 -4.17 9.87 10.94
CA GLN A 174 -2.88 9.76 11.62
C GLN A 174 -2.91 8.64 12.66
N ASN A 175 -1.71 8.27 13.14
CA ASN A 175 -1.52 7.40 14.30
C ASN A 175 -2.19 6.02 14.19
N ILE A 176 -2.22 5.45 12.97
CA ILE A 176 -2.63 4.06 12.73
C ILE A 176 -1.51 3.21 12.12
N GLY A 177 -0.27 3.68 12.24
CA GLY A 177 0.95 2.97 11.88
C GLY A 177 1.39 1.88 12.88
N PRO A 178 2.60 1.30 12.68
CA PRO A 178 3.17 0.28 13.56
C PRO A 178 3.21 0.65 15.05
N LYS A 179 3.50 1.90 15.39
CA LYS A 179 3.56 2.43 16.78
C LYS A 179 2.41 3.36 17.14
N GLY A 180 1.70 3.93 16.16
CA GLY A 180 0.55 4.81 16.43
C GLY A 180 -0.58 4.06 17.13
N HIS A 181 -1.13 3.04 16.45
CA HIS A 181 -2.18 2.18 17.01
C HIS A 181 -1.64 0.99 17.81
N PRO A 182 -0.32 0.77 17.83
CA PRO A 182 0.32 -0.53 17.77
C PRO A 182 -0.21 -1.55 16.75
N GLY A 183 0.72 -2.13 15.98
CA GLY A 183 0.47 -3.26 15.09
C GLY A 183 -0.13 -2.91 13.73
N MET A 184 -0.27 -1.62 13.41
CA MET A 184 -0.68 -1.12 12.08
C MET A 184 -1.98 -1.79 11.57
N PRO A 185 -3.15 -1.53 12.17
CA PRO A 185 -4.40 -2.19 11.80
C PRO A 185 -4.85 -1.87 10.37
N GLU A 186 -5.81 -2.63 9.85
CA GLU A 186 -6.44 -2.38 8.54
C GLU A 186 -7.47 -1.24 8.56
N ALA A 187 -7.19 -0.20 9.36
CA ALA A 187 -8.04 0.98 9.53
C ALA A 187 -7.74 2.11 8.52
N GLY A 188 -6.79 1.92 7.60
CA GLY A 188 -6.48 2.86 6.53
C GLY A 188 -7.55 2.93 5.44
N TYR A 189 -8.51 2.00 5.43
CA TYR A 189 -9.74 2.09 4.65
C TYR A 189 -10.74 3.03 5.35
N LEU A 190 -10.50 4.34 5.31
CA LEU A 190 -11.46 5.31 5.85
C LEU A 190 -12.80 5.20 5.08
N PRO A 191 -13.93 5.14 5.79
CA PRO A 191 -15.23 5.18 5.12
C PRO A 191 -15.47 6.56 4.51
N ILE A 192 -16.32 6.61 3.48
CA ILE A 192 -16.86 7.88 2.98
C ILE A 192 -17.82 8.43 4.05
N PRO A 193 -17.70 9.70 4.47
CA PRO A 193 -18.60 10.32 5.44
C PRO A 193 -20.06 10.05 5.07
N LEU A 194 -20.89 9.59 6.02
CA LEU A 194 -22.26 9.17 5.75
C LEU A 194 -23.07 10.22 4.97
N LYS A 195 -22.91 11.50 5.28
CA LYS A 195 -23.60 12.59 4.57
C LYS A 195 -23.19 12.71 3.09
N LEU A 196 -21.93 12.46 2.75
CA LEU A 196 -21.45 12.44 1.37
C LEU A 196 -21.88 11.16 0.65
N ALA A 197 -21.85 10.02 1.35
CA ALA A 197 -22.34 8.76 0.81
C ALA A 197 -23.84 8.85 0.43
N ARG A 198 -24.67 9.49 1.26
CA ARG A 198 -26.09 9.79 0.99
C ARG A 198 -26.30 10.68 -0.24
N GLN A 199 -25.32 11.52 -0.58
CA GLN A 199 -25.31 12.34 -1.80
C GLN A 199 -24.79 11.59 -3.03
N GLY A 200 -24.42 10.31 -2.88
CA GLY A 200 -23.94 9.47 -3.97
C GLY A 200 -22.42 9.51 -4.19
N VAL A 201 -21.65 10.11 -3.28
CA VAL A 201 -20.18 10.03 -3.31
C VAL A 201 -19.76 8.60 -3.01
N LYS A 202 -19.03 7.99 -3.96
CA LYS A 202 -18.56 6.59 -3.86
C LYS A 202 -17.06 6.46 -3.57
N ASP A 203 -16.28 7.51 -3.86
CA ASP A 203 -14.84 7.52 -3.67
C ASP A 203 -14.34 8.94 -3.39
N MET A 204 -13.28 9.02 -2.60
CA MET A 204 -12.54 10.21 -2.19
C MET A 204 -11.08 9.82 -1.96
N VAL A 205 -10.16 10.77 -2.11
CA VAL A 205 -8.76 10.52 -1.75
C VAL A 205 -8.65 10.39 -0.23
N ARG A 206 -8.07 9.27 0.22
CA ARG A 206 -7.89 8.94 1.64
C ARG A 206 -6.44 8.54 1.89
N ILE A 207 -5.83 9.07 2.94
CA ILE A 207 -4.41 8.90 3.23
C ILE A 207 -4.24 8.45 4.68
N SER A 208 -3.40 7.44 4.90
CA SER A 208 -2.97 7.08 6.26
C SER A 208 -1.62 6.38 6.31
N ASP A 209 -1.05 6.34 7.51
CA ASP A 209 0.11 5.51 7.87
C ASP A 209 -0.26 4.05 8.17
N GLY A 210 -1.53 3.65 8.00
CA GLY A 210 -1.99 2.29 8.27
C GLY A 210 -2.11 1.40 7.03
N ARG A 211 -2.85 0.29 7.19
CA ARG A 211 -3.08 -0.71 6.14
C ARG A 211 -4.55 -0.76 5.73
N MET A 212 -4.85 -1.52 4.69
CA MET A 212 -6.22 -1.89 4.34
C MET A 212 -6.30 -3.37 3.99
N SER A 213 -7.51 -3.92 4.03
CA SER A 213 -7.77 -5.27 3.55
C SER A 213 -7.52 -5.37 2.05
N GLY A 214 -7.02 -6.51 1.58
CA GLY A 214 -6.77 -6.75 0.15
C GLY A 214 -8.03 -6.70 -0.73
N THR A 215 -9.21 -6.82 -0.12
CA THR A 215 -10.53 -6.76 -0.77
C THR A 215 -11.09 -5.33 -0.88
N ALA A 216 -10.39 -4.32 -0.38
CA ALA A 216 -10.81 -2.93 -0.47
C ALA A 216 -10.58 -2.33 -1.87
N ALA A 217 -11.38 -1.31 -2.22
CA ALA A 217 -11.26 -0.52 -3.44
C ALA A 217 -11.43 0.98 -3.15
N GLY A 218 -10.99 1.82 -4.07
CA GLY A 218 -11.03 3.28 -3.98
C GLY A 218 -9.64 3.90 -3.98
N THR A 219 -9.62 5.23 -4.01
CA THR A 219 -8.39 6.02 -4.17
C THR A 219 -7.74 6.25 -2.81
N ILE A 220 -6.99 5.25 -2.34
CA ILE A 220 -6.46 5.19 -0.97
C ILE A 220 -4.94 5.05 -0.97
N VAL A 221 -4.27 5.98 -0.30
CA VAL A 221 -2.84 5.97 -0.03
C VAL A 221 -2.60 5.40 1.37
N LEU A 222 -1.70 4.43 1.45
CA LEU A 222 -1.41 3.65 2.65
C LEU A 222 0.08 3.62 2.94
N HIS A 223 0.42 3.15 4.14
CA HIS A 223 1.80 2.89 4.55
C HIS A 223 2.68 4.12 4.44
N VAL A 224 2.09 5.31 4.62
CA VAL A 224 2.84 6.57 4.64
C VAL A 224 3.95 6.44 5.68
N THR A 225 5.18 6.54 5.20
CA THR A 225 6.38 6.31 5.98
C THR A 225 7.30 7.54 5.93
N PRO A 226 7.88 7.98 7.06
CA PRO A 226 7.65 7.50 8.43
C PRO A 226 6.21 7.73 8.92
N GLU A 227 5.73 6.88 9.84
CA GLU A 227 4.41 7.02 10.43
C GLU A 227 4.29 8.30 11.28
N SER A 228 3.07 8.73 11.57
CA SER A 228 2.80 9.94 12.35
C SER A 228 3.37 9.85 13.77
N ALA A 229 3.25 8.68 14.39
CA ALA A 229 3.69 8.43 15.76
C ALA A 229 5.21 8.51 15.98
N ASP A 230 6.01 8.34 14.92
CA ASP A 230 7.46 8.54 14.94
C ASP A 230 7.86 9.95 14.44
N GLY A 231 6.90 10.89 14.36
CA GLY A 231 7.14 12.27 13.93
C GLY A 231 7.29 12.43 12.42
N GLY A 232 6.82 11.45 11.64
CA GLY A 232 6.78 11.53 10.19
C GLY A 232 5.95 12.72 9.68
N PRO A 233 6.15 13.16 8.43
CA PRO A 233 5.48 14.36 7.91
C PRO A 233 3.95 14.29 7.97
N LEU A 234 3.35 13.11 7.93
CA LEU A 234 1.90 12.94 8.09
C LEU A 234 1.38 13.53 9.40
N ALA A 235 2.16 13.50 10.49
CA ALA A 235 1.80 14.10 11.78
C ALA A 235 1.72 15.64 11.74
N LEU A 236 2.34 16.28 10.75
CA LEU A 236 2.38 17.73 10.62
C LEU A 236 1.16 18.28 9.84
N VAL A 237 0.40 17.40 9.20
CA VAL A 237 -0.81 17.80 8.45
C VAL A 237 -1.87 18.30 9.41
N GLN A 238 -2.45 19.45 9.08
CA GLN A 238 -3.55 20.07 9.78
C GLN A 238 -4.76 20.20 8.86
N THR A 239 -5.97 20.11 9.43
CA THR A 239 -7.19 20.37 8.66
C THR A 239 -7.13 21.76 8.04
N GLY A 240 -7.38 21.85 6.74
CA GLY A 240 -7.24 23.10 5.98
C GLY A 240 -6.04 23.14 5.03
N ASP A 241 -4.98 22.35 5.30
CA ASP A 241 -3.81 22.28 4.43
C ASP A 241 -4.20 21.76 3.03
N ARG A 242 -3.43 22.14 2.01
CA ARG A 242 -3.60 21.57 0.66
C ARG A 242 -2.68 20.38 0.48
N ILE A 243 -3.20 19.29 -0.06
CA ILE A 243 -2.43 18.09 -0.42
C ILE A 243 -2.64 17.81 -1.91
N ARG A 244 -1.56 17.45 -2.59
CA ARG A 244 -1.55 17.02 -4.00
C ARG A 244 -1.14 15.55 -4.09
N LEU A 245 -2.02 14.75 -4.67
CA LEU A 245 -1.76 13.40 -5.13
C LEU A 245 -1.58 13.44 -6.65
N ASP A 246 -0.45 12.92 -7.14
CA ASP A 246 -0.22 12.67 -8.56
C ASP A 246 0.37 11.27 -8.73
N VAL A 247 -0.50 10.30 -8.99
CA VAL A 247 -0.10 8.90 -9.16
C VAL A 247 0.80 8.75 -10.38
N ALA A 248 0.52 9.43 -11.50
CA ALA A 248 1.32 9.32 -12.72
C ALA A 248 2.75 9.86 -12.49
N GLY A 249 2.88 10.98 -11.77
CA GLY A 249 4.17 11.53 -11.36
C GLY A 249 4.83 10.82 -10.18
N ARG A 250 4.18 9.82 -9.57
CA ARG A 250 4.60 9.15 -8.33
C ARG A 250 4.81 10.12 -7.16
N ARG A 251 3.95 11.15 -7.07
CA ARG A 251 4.06 12.24 -6.08
C ARG A 251 2.91 12.26 -5.08
N LEU A 252 3.28 12.51 -3.83
CA LEU A 252 2.38 12.85 -2.74
C LEU A 252 3.00 13.98 -1.91
N ASP A 253 2.46 15.19 -2.07
CA ASP A 253 3.01 16.38 -1.45
C ASP A 253 1.94 17.11 -0.62
N MET A 254 2.32 17.60 0.57
CA MET A 254 1.58 18.67 1.23
C MET A 254 2.10 20.02 0.73
N LEU A 255 1.19 20.91 0.35
CA LEU A 255 1.49 22.23 -0.21
C LEU A 255 1.47 23.27 0.91
N VAL A 256 2.42 23.12 1.83
CA VAL A 256 2.65 23.99 2.99
C VAL A 256 4.09 24.44 2.94
N ASP A 257 4.35 25.70 3.24
CA ASP A 257 5.71 26.26 3.20
C ASP A 257 6.65 25.53 4.18
N ASP A 258 7.89 25.29 3.76
CA ASP A 258 8.87 24.56 4.58
C ASP A 258 9.09 25.21 5.95
N ALA A 259 9.07 26.55 6.03
CA ALA A 259 9.19 27.28 7.30
C ALA A 259 8.04 26.99 8.27
N GLU A 260 6.83 26.80 7.75
CA GLU A 260 5.67 26.41 8.54
C GLU A 260 5.80 24.95 9.01
N LEU A 261 6.26 24.05 8.13
CA LEU A 261 6.49 22.65 8.48
C LEU A 261 7.55 22.49 9.56
N GLU A 262 8.64 23.25 9.49
CA GLU A 262 9.67 23.24 10.53
C GLU A 262 9.15 23.82 11.85
N ARG A 263 8.32 24.87 11.81
CA ARG A 263 7.63 25.38 13.01
C ARG A 263 6.76 24.31 13.64
N ARG A 264 5.92 23.63 12.85
CA ARG A 264 5.04 22.55 13.34
C ARG A 264 5.85 21.41 13.93
N ARG A 265 6.92 20.99 13.25
CA ARG A 265 7.84 19.93 13.70
C ARG A 265 8.48 20.26 15.04
N ALA A 266 8.93 21.51 15.24
CA ALA A 266 9.53 21.96 16.49
C ALA A 266 8.54 21.94 17.68
N THR A 267 7.24 22.06 17.39
CA THR A 267 6.17 22.04 18.41
C THR A 267 5.39 20.73 18.47
N LEU A 268 5.74 19.74 17.64
CA LEU A 268 5.02 18.47 17.58
C LEU A 268 5.22 17.72 18.91
N PRO A 269 4.16 17.42 19.67
CA PRO A 269 4.31 16.70 20.91
C PRO A 269 4.83 15.28 20.62
N PRO A 270 5.69 14.72 21.49
CA PRO A 270 6.05 13.32 21.36
C PRO A 270 4.80 12.45 21.49
N ARG A 271 4.82 11.27 20.86
CA ARG A 271 3.75 10.29 21.01
C ARG A 271 3.42 10.07 22.49
N PRO A 272 2.14 10.14 22.90
CA PRO A 272 1.75 9.84 24.27
C PRO A 272 2.18 8.42 24.65
N LYS A 273 3.02 8.30 25.68
CA LYS A 273 3.34 6.99 26.27
C LYS A 273 2.16 6.52 27.11
N ARG A 274 1.72 5.29 26.87
CA ARG A 274 0.70 4.65 27.69
C ARG A 274 1.38 3.68 28.68
N PRO A 275 0.86 3.47 29.90
CA PRO A 275 1.53 2.62 30.90
C PRO A 275 1.85 1.20 30.39
N GLU A 276 1.03 0.68 29.48
CA GLU A 276 1.27 -0.62 28.87
C GLU A 276 2.39 -0.65 27.83
N ASP A 277 2.92 0.50 27.39
CA ASP A 277 4.11 0.58 26.54
C ASP A 277 5.40 0.25 27.31
N ASP A 278 5.37 0.27 28.64
CA ASP A 278 6.56 0.08 29.49
C ASP A 278 6.76 -1.38 29.92
N ARG A 279 5.93 -2.33 29.49
CA ARG A 279 6.10 -3.77 29.84
C ARG A 279 5.59 -4.76 28.80
N GLY A 280 6.05 -6.01 28.92
CA GLY A 280 5.57 -7.16 28.14
C GLY A 280 5.89 -7.09 26.65
N TYR A 281 5.13 -7.84 25.83
CA TYR A 281 5.27 -7.84 24.37
C TYR A 281 5.10 -6.46 23.77
N ARG A 282 4.25 -5.62 24.37
CA ARG A 282 4.02 -4.27 23.88
C ARG A 282 5.27 -3.40 24.00
N LYS A 283 5.99 -3.44 25.11
CA LYS A 283 7.30 -2.78 25.21
C LYS A 283 8.26 -3.22 24.12
N LEU A 284 8.40 -4.54 23.93
CA LEU A 284 9.25 -5.10 22.88
C LEU A 284 8.86 -4.55 21.51
N LEU A 285 7.55 -4.56 21.18
CA LEU A 285 7.05 -3.99 19.92
C LEU A 285 7.39 -2.51 19.80
N MET A 286 7.08 -1.70 20.80
CA MET A 286 7.29 -0.25 20.72
C MET A 286 8.76 0.13 20.60
N ASP A 287 9.66 -0.66 21.19
CA ASP A 287 11.10 -0.41 21.17
C ASP A 287 11.77 -0.87 19.86
N THR A 288 11.24 -1.92 19.21
CA THR A 288 11.99 -2.66 18.16
C THR A 288 11.27 -2.76 16.81
N ILE A 289 10.00 -2.38 16.72
CA ILE A 289 9.24 -2.50 15.45
C ILE A 289 9.78 -1.54 14.38
N LEU A 290 10.03 -2.09 13.20
CA LEU A 290 10.40 -1.34 12.00
C LEU A 290 9.16 -0.77 11.30
N GLN A 291 9.39 0.16 10.39
CA GLN A 291 8.36 0.84 9.62
C GLN A 291 7.85 -0.01 8.44
N ALA A 292 6.79 0.43 7.77
CA ALA A 292 6.11 -0.34 6.72
C ALA A 292 6.98 -0.59 5.48
N ASP A 293 7.84 0.37 5.13
CA ASP A 293 8.87 0.24 4.07
C ASP A 293 9.89 -0.86 4.37
N LYS A 294 10.01 -1.28 5.64
CA LYS A 294 10.89 -2.33 6.13
C LYS A 294 10.14 -3.59 6.59
N GLY A 295 8.88 -3.73 6.20
CA GLY A 295 8.11 -4.96 6.40
C GLY A 295 7.49 -5.12 7.79
N VAL A 296 7.56 -4.09 8.67
CA VAL A 296 6.97 -4.15 10.03
C VAL A 296 7.50 -5.37 10.83
N ASP A 297 8.80 -5.65 10.67
CA ASP A 297 9.52 -6.69 11.44
C ASP A 297 10.19 -6.08 12.68
N PHE A 298 10.71 -6.91 13.58
CA PHE A 298 11.55 -6.43 14.68
C PHE A 298 12.99 -6.26 14.24
N ASP A 299 13.60 -5.12 14.60
CA ASP A 299 14.97 -4.78 14.21
C ASP A 299 15.99 -5.87 14.56
N PHE A 300 15.89 -6.48 15.74
CA PHE A 300 16.80 -7.52 16.24
C PHE A 300 16.58 -8.89 15.58
N LEU A 301 15.52 -9.05 14.78
CA LEU A 301 15.29 -10.25 13.98
C LEU A 301 15.88 -10.11 12.57
N VAL A 302 16.19 -8.90 12.11
CA VAL A 302 16.67 -8.66 10.74
C VAL A 302 18.21 -8.68 10.70
N PRO A 303 18.85 -9.62 9.98
CA PRO A 303 20.30 -9.59 9.78
C PRO A 303 20.72 -8.39 8.93
N PRO A 304 22.01 -8.01 8.92
CA PRO A 304 22.53 -6.99 8.01
C PRO A 304 22.19 -7.34 6.55
N ALA A 305 21.80 -6.32 5.77
CA ALA A 305 21.52 -6.50 4.36
C ALA A 305 22.81 -6.87 3.60
N THR A 306 22.74 -7.95 2.83
CA THR A 306 23.82 -8.45 1.96
C THR A 306 23.45 -8.35 0.47
N ALA A 307 22.18 -8.09 0.16
CA ALA A 307 21.69 -7.91 -1.20
C ALA A 307 20.49 -6.94 -1.23
N LYS A 308 20.16 -6.44 -2.44
CA LYS A 308 18.97 -5.62 -2.70
C LYS A 308 18.14 -6.23 -3.82
N THR A 309 16.82 -6.11 -3.74
CA THR A 309 15.87 -6.61 -4.75
C THR A 309 14.68 -5.65 -4.90
N PRO A 310 14.00 -5.58 -6.06
CA PRO A 310 14.45 -6.06 -7.36
C PRO A 310 15.80 -5.47 -7.75
N LEU A 311 16.61 -6.23 -8.47
CA LEU A 311 17.77 -5.66 -9.15
C LEU A 311 17.26 -4.63 -10.16
N ALA A 312 17.87 -3.45 -10.20
CA ALA A 312 17.61 -2.52 -11.29
C ALA A 312 17.98 -3.24 -12.60
N LYS A 313 17.08 -3.21 -13.59
CA LYS A 313 17.48 -3.55 -14.95
C LYS A 313 18.41 -2.43 -15.42
N ASP A 314 19.65 -2.77 -15.76
CA ASP A 314 20.55 -1.89 -16.51
C ASP A 314 19.94 -1.54 -17.89
#